data_AF-A0A7Y2VBP9-F1
#
_entry.id   AF-A0A7Y2VBP9-F1
#
_cell.length_a   1.000
_cell.length_b   1.000
_cell.length_c   1.000
_cell.angle_alpha   90.00
_cell.angle_beta   90.00
_cell.angle_gamma   90.00
#
_symmetry.space_group_name_H-M   'P 1'
#
loop_
_entity.id
_entity.type
_entity.pdbx_description
1 polymer ?
#
loop_
_entity_poly.entity_id
_entity_poly.type
_entity_poly.pdbx_seq_one_letter_code
_entity_poly.pdbx_strand_id
1 'polypeptide(L)'
;KVLLQIEKASLEKQGEKITKEKEDELFNKIKDRYDNQVSPYYAASRLWTDAIIDPLQTRKWVSMGIEAANHAPIERAFNLGIIQT
;
A
#
# COMPACT_ATOMS: atom_id res chain seq x y z
N LYS A 1 -10.08 -12.31 -2.28
CA LYS A 1 -9.31 -13.11 -3.27
C LYS A 1 -9.39 -12.48 -4.67
N VAL A 2 -9.20 -11.16 -4.78
CA VAL A 2 -9.47 -10.44 -6.04
C VAL A 2 -8.39 -10.69 -7.09
N LEU A 3 -7.10 -10.64 -6.70
CA LEU A 3 -5.98 -10.91 -7.61
C LEU A 3 -6.03 -12.31 -8.22
N LEU A 4 -6.36 -13.32 -7.40
CA LEU A 4 -6.57 -14.69 -7.87
C LEU A 4 -7.70 -14.78 -8.91
N GLN A 5 -8.82 -14.07 -8.68
CA GLN A 5 -9.94 -14.05 -9.62
C GLN A 5 -9.56 -13.40 -10.96
N ILE A 6 -8.80 -12.31 -10.93
CA ILE A 6 -8.32 -11.63 -12.14
C ILE A 6 -7.39 -12.57 -12.94
N GLU A 7 -6.46 -13.23 -12.26
CA GLU A 7 -5.49 -14.11 -12.92
C GLU A 7 -6.16 -15.39 -13.45
N LYS A 8 -7.13 -15.94 -12.71
CA LYS A 8 -7.99 -17.04 -13.17
C LYS A 8 -8.77 -16.66 -14.43
N ALA A 9 -9.46 -15.52 -14.42
CA ALA A 9 -10.20 -15.03 -15.58
C ALA A 9 -9.28 -14.77 -16.79
N SER A 10 -8.03 -14.35 -16.57
CA SER A 10 -7.04 -14.18 -17.64
C SER A 10 -6.63 -15.52 -18.27
N LEU A 11 -6.35 -16.53 -17.44
CA LEU A 11 -5.94 -17.88 -17.89
C LEU A 11 -7.08 -18.63 -18.58
N GLU A 12 -8.32 -18.49 -18.07
CA GLU A 12 -9.51 -19.05 -18.71
C GLU A 12 -9.75 -18.44 -20.11
N LYS A 13 -9.53 -17.13 -20.26
CA LYS A 13 -9.57 -16.47 -21.58
C LYS A 13 -8.50 -16.97 -22.55
N GLN A 14 -7.38 -17.48 -22.04
CA GLN A 14 -6.31 -18.08 -22.83
C GLN A 14 -6.58 -19.56 -23.16
N GLY A 15 -7.72 -20.12 -22.71
CA GLY A 15 -8.10 -21.50 -22.96
C GLY A 15 -7.51 -22.52 -21.97
N GLU A 16 -6.81 -22.07 -20.92
CA GLU A 16 -6.31 -22.98 -19.89
C GLU A 16 -7.43 -23.42 -18.94
N LYS A 17 -7.50 -24.73 -18.67
CA LYS A 17 -8.33 -25.26 -17.58
C LYS A 17 -7.52 -25.27 -16.29
N ILE A 18 -7.92 -24.45 -15.32
CA ILE A 18 -7.28 -24.40 -14.02
C ILE A 18 -7.81 -25.53 -13.14
N THR A 19 -6.93 -26.44 -12.73
CA THR A 19 -7.25 -27.46 -11.72
C THR A 19 -7.21 -26.85 -10.33
N LYS A 20 -7.76 -27.55 -9.33
CA LYS A 20 -7.79 -27.03 -7.96
C LYS A 20 -6.38 -26.84 -7.39
N GLU A 21 -5.47 -27.73 -7.75
CA GLU A 21 -4.06 -27.69 -7.35
C GLU A 21 -3.36 -26.44 -7.91
N LYS A 22 -3.54 -26.16 -9.21
CA LYS A 22 -2.97 -24.97 -9.85
C LYS A 22 -3.56 -23.67 -9.30
N GLU A 23 -4.84 -23.68 -8.91
CA GLU A 23 -5.47 -22.54 -8.23
C GLU A 23 -4.85 -22.27 -6.85
N ASP A 24 -4.59 -23.33 -6.09
CA ASP A 24 -4.00 -23.21 -4.75
C ASP A 24 -2.52 -22.78 -4.82
N GLU A 25 -1.75 -23.30 -5.80
CA GLU A 25 -0.39 -22.82 -6.09
C GLU A 25 -0.36 -21.33 -6.44
N LEU A 26 -1.26 -20.89 -7.32
CA LEU A 26 -1.37 -19.50 -7.73
C LEU A 26 -1.73 -18.59 -6.56
N PHE A 27 -2.69 -19.03 -5.73
CA PHE A 27 -3.08 -18.31 -4.53
C PHE A 27 -1.92 -18.16 -3.56
N ASN A 28 -1.20 -19.24 -3.27
CA ASN A 28 -0.06 -19.22 -2.36
C ASN A 28 1.05 -18.30 -2.88
N LYS A 29 1.38 -18.37 -4.18
CA LYS A 29 2.34 -17.46 -4.80
C LYS A 29 1.96 -15.99 -4.66
N ILE A 30 0.69 -15.64 -4.86
CA ILE A 30 0.19 -14.28 -4.70
C ILE A 30 0.27 -13.84 -3.23
N LYS A 31 -0.16 -14.72 -2.32
CA LYS A 31 -0.14 -14.47 -0.88
C LYS A 31 1.29 -14.23 -0.38
N ASP A 32 2.22 -15.12 -0.73
CA ASP A 32 3.62 -15.03 -0.31
C ASP A 32 4.27 -13.73 -0.81
N ARG A 33 3.97 -13.33 -2.05
CA ARG A 33 4.41 -12.03 -2.56
C ARG A 33 3.87 -10.88 -1.70
N TYR A 34 2.60 -10.92 -1.34
CA TYR A 34 1.98 -9.88 -0.54
C TYR A 34 2.55 -9.83 0.88
N ASP A 35 2.67 -10.98 1.54
CA ASP A 35 3.20 -11.09 2.90
C ASP A 35 4.62 -10.51 3.01
N ASN A 36 5.46 -10.73 1.99
CA ASN A 36 6.79 -10.15 1.92
C ASN A 36 6.79 -8.61 1.78
N GLN A 37 5.74 -8.04 1.19
CA GLN A 37 5.64 -6.61 0.87
C GLN A 37 4.86 -5.79 1.92
N VAL A 38 4.10 -6.45 2.80
CA VAL A 38 3.27 -5.79 3.82
C VAL A 38 4.06 -5.33 5.04
N SER A 39 5.26 -5.87 5.24
CA SER A 39 6.10 -5.51 6.38
C SER A 39 6.42 -4.00 6.40
N PRO A 40 6.32 -3.31 7.56
CA PRO A 40 6.75 -1.91 7.69
C PRO A 40 8.21 -1.70 7.25
N TYR A 41 9.07 -2.71 7.45
CA TYR A 41 10.46 -2.66 7.02
C TYR A 41 10.61 -2.66 5.50
N TYR A 42 9.73 -3.36 4.78
CA TYR A 42 9.72 -3.37 3.31
C TYR A 42 9.40 -1.96 2.76
N ALA A 43 8.46 -1.26 3.40
CA ALA A 43 8.11 0.12 3.06
C ALA A 43 9.24 1.10 3.42
N ALA A 44 9.81 0.97 4.62
CA ALA A 44 10.90 1.84 5.08
C ALA A 44 12.17 1.71 4.21
N SER A 45 12.53 0.49 3.80
CA SER A 45 13.69 0.27 2.92
C SER A 45 13.53 0.90 1.52
N ARG A 46 12.32 1.35 1.17
CA ARG A 46 11.96 2.00 -0.10
C ARG A 46 11.63 3.47 0.05
N LEU A 47 11.81 4.03 1.26
CA LEU A 47 11.47 5.42 1.58
C LEU A 47 10.00 5.75 1.29
N TRP A 48 9.10 4.76 1.37
CA TRP A 48 7.66 5.00 1.33
C TRP A 48 7.14 5.61 2.63
N THR A 49 7.92 5.46 3.70
CA THR A 49 7.71 6.08 5.00
C THR A 49 9.02 6.63 5.50
N ASP A 50 8.96 7.76 6.20
CA ASP A 50 10.15 8.42 6.74
C ASP A 50 10.71 7.71 7.98
N ALA A 51 9.85 7.06 8.78
CA ALA A 51 10.27 6.37 10.00
C ALA A 51 9.26 5.31 10.46
N ILE A 52 9.77 4.22 11.03
CA ILE A 52 9.01 3.30 11.88
C ILE A 52 9.18 3.76 13.32
N ILE A 53 8.08 4.02 14.02
CA ILE A 53 8.10 4.59 15.37
C ILE A 53 7.42 3.67 16.38
N ASP A 54 7.80 3.81 17.65
CA ASP A 54 7.04 3.23 18.76
C ASP A 54 5.64 3.88 18.79
N PRO A 55 4.55 3.10 18.77
CA PRO A 55 3.19 3.62 18.84
C PRO A 55 2.94 4.56 20.03
N LEU A 56 3.60 4.35 21.17
CA LEU A 56 3.50 5.21 22.35
C LEU A 56 4.09 6.61 22.11
N GLN A 57 4.98 6.76 21.13
CA GLN A 57 5.62 8.03 20.77
C GLN A 57 4.86 8.82 19.70
N THR A 58 3.72 8.31 19.19
CA THR A 58 2.98 8.93 18.08
C THR A 58 2.67 10.42 18.33
N ARG A 59 2.18 10.77 19.55
CA ARG A 59 1.88 12.17 19.90
C ARG A 59 3.10 13.08 19.75
N LYS A 60 4.27 12.61 20.21
CA LYS A 60 5.51 13.38 20.16
C LYS A 60 5.94 13.64 18.71
N TRP A 61 5.92 12.60 17.87
CA TRP A 61 6.27 12.70 16.45
C TRP A 61 5.35 13.67 15.69
N VAL A 62 4.03 13.54 15.88
CA VAL A 62 3.06 14.44 15.23
C VAL A 62 3.23 15.88 15.71
N SER A 63 3.39 16.10 17.02
CA SER A 63 3.60 17.45 17.58
C SER A 63 4.85 18.11 17.01
N MET A 64 5.96 17.39 16.95
CA MET A 64 7.22 17.88 16.40
C MET A 64 7.10 18.19 14.91
N GLY A 65 6.38 17.36 14.14
CA GLY A 65 6.13 17.61 12.72
C GLY A 65 5.33 18.90 12.48
N ILE A 66 4.30 19.15 13.30
CA ILE A 66 3.51 20.39 13.24
C ILE A 66 4.36 21.60 13.60
N GLU A 67 5.14 21.52 14.69
CA GLU A 67 6.05 22.58 15.10
C GLU A 67 7.06 22.93 13.99
N ALA A 68 7.65 21.91 13.36
CA ALA A 68 8.55 22.10 12.23
C ALA A 68 7.84 22.79 11.04
N ALA A 69 6.63 22.33 10.70
CA ALA A 69 5.83 22.89 9.60
C ALA A 69 5.43 24.36 9.81
N ASN A 70 5.22 24.79 11.06
CA ASN A 70 4.84 26.17 11.39
C ASN A 70 5.90 27.22 11.03
N HIS A 71 7.13 26.81 10.74
CA HIS A 71 8.16 27.73 10.23
C HIS A 71 7.97 28.10 8.75
N ALA A 72 7.01 27.47 8.04
CA ALA A 72 6.61 27.83 6.69
C ALA A 72 5.22 28.53 6.72
N PRO A 73 5.16 29.86 6.44
CA PRO A 73 3.88 30.58 6.42
C PRO A 73 2.89 30.02 5.39
N ILE A 74 1.60 30.04 5.72
CA ILE A 74 0.53 29.66 4.80
C ILE A 74 0.24 30.84 3.86
N GLU A 75 0.84 30.82 2.68
CA GLU A 75 0.71 31.92 1.70
C GLU A 75 -0.51 31.80 0.78
N ARG A 76 -1.11 30.61 0.69
CA ARG A 76 -2.21 30.32 -0.22
C ARG A 76 -3.29 29.51 0.48
N ALA A 77 -4.54 29.88 0.24
CA ALA A 77 -5.67 29.07 0.64
C ALA A 77 -5.68 27.74 -0.14
N PHE A 78 -6.18 26.69 0.50
CA PHE A 78 -6.36 25.39 -0.13
C PHE A 78 -7.32 25.49 -1.33
N ASN A 79 -6.94 24.89 -2.46
CA ASN A 79 -7.72 24.92 -3.69
C ASN A 79 -7.84 23.47 -4.23
N LEU A 80 -9.08 23.01 -4.40
CA LEU A 80 -9.41 21.65 -4.84
C LEU A 80 -9.20 21.41 -6.34
N GLY A 81 -8.97 22.46 -7.14
CA GLY A 81 -9.01 22.38 -8.59
C GLY A 81 -10.43 22.11 -9.11
N ILE A 82 -10.53 21.51 -10.30
CA ILE A 82 -11.81 21.13 -10.90
C ILE A 82 -12.22 19.77 -10.36
N ILE A 83 -13.36 19.71 -9.69
CA ILE A 83 -13.96 18.44 -9.24
C ILE A 83 -14.73 17.84 -10.42
N GLN A 84 -14.31 16.65 -10.86
CA GLN A 84 -15.10 15.84 -11.81
C GLN A 84 -16.21 15.12 -11.04
N THR A 85 -17.46 15.43 -11.38
CA THR A 85 -18.67 14.74 -10.91
C THR A 85 -19.21 13.80 -11.98
#